data_AF-A0A803PUP3-F1
#
_entry.id   AF-A0A803PUP3-F1
#
_cell.length_a   1.000
_cell.length_b   1.000
_cell.length_c   1.000
_cell.angle_alpha   90.00
_cell.angle_beta   90.00
_cell.angle_gamma   90.00
#
_symmetry.space_group_name_H-M   'P 1'
#
loop_
_entity.id
_entity.type
_entity.pdbx_description
1 polymer ?
#
loop_
_entity_poly.entity_id
_entity_poly.type
_entity_poly.pdbx_seq_one_letter_code
_entity_poly.pdbx_strand_id
1 'polypeptide(L)'
;MEGVTSLGAYGGKGGDPWSYILNSGLKEIIIHVDKNIKSISFKDSTGFTSGTFGGNSPDNSERGKERKIVLDWVSEYLISISGTHGEFNGVADVIVSLSFQTNLKTYGPFGTTTIGKPFTIPIDKDNVLVGFFGRCGYYLDALGAYVKPEPIIYFGELGGSGGSPFSFTVRMSWIKQITICHDSSNIKSLFFKDGNDLEYGPFGGEDPNNRGVPTTIDINGPSEFLTSISGTYDIYYGMMVITSLSFITNLKKIHGPFGNSKTGPTFSHQTQDGAIVGFHGKSGHFIDSIGVYVKL
;
A
#
# COMPACT_ATOMS: atom_id res chain seq x y z
N MET A 1 4.65 1.47 22.51
CA MET A 1 4.04 0.68 21.42
C MET A 1 5.10 -0.23 20.86
N GLU A 2 4.88 -1.54 20.87
CA GLU A 2 5.80 -2.51 20.31
C GLU A 2 5.85 -2.36 18.78
N GLY A 3 7.03 -2.54 18.18
CA GLY A 3 7.22 -2.51 16.72
C GLY A 3 7.18 -1.14 16.03
N VAL A 4 7.13 -0.01 16.75
CA VAL A 4 7.18 1.33 16.13
C VAL A 4 8.62 1.81 15.96
N THR A 5 8.99 2.16 14.74
CA THR A 5 10.27 2.79 14.38
C THR A 5 10.05 4.28 14.10
N SER A 6 11.00 5.11 14.52
CA SER A 6 10.99 6.56 14.24
C SER A 6 11.92 6.87 13.07
N LEU A 7 11.43 7.64 12.10
CA LEU A 7 12.20 8.12 10.95
C LEU A 7 12.33 9.65 11.03
N GLY A 8 13.57 10.17 10.96
CA GLY A 8 13.88 11.57 11.26
C GLY A 8 14.17 11.80 12.75
N ALA A 9 13.88 12.97 13.35
CA ALA A 9 13.26 14.17 12.78
C ALA A 9 14.27 15.07 12.06
N TYR A 10 13.79 15.80 11.05
CA TYR A 10 14.54 16.86 10.38
C TYR A 10 14.03 18.23 10.82
N GLY A 11 14.91 19.23 10.83
CA GLY A 11 14.62 20.57 11.35
C GLY A 11 15.41 20.93 12.60
N GLY A 12 14.95 21.98 13.28
CA GLY A 12 15.63 22.59 14.42
C GLY A 12 15.37 21.92 15.76
N LYS A 13 16.14 22.35 16.77
CA LYS A 13 16.00 21.94 18.17
C LYS A 13 15.07 22.86 18.99
N GLY A 14 14.52 23.90 18.38
CA GLY A 14 13.57 24.84 18.98
C GLY A 14 12.19 24.23 19.21
N GLY A 15 11.25 25.04 19.70
CA GLY A 15 9.88 24.62 19.99
C GLY A 15 9.76 23.53 21.08
N ASP A 16 8.53 23.10 21.34
CA ASP A 16 8.21 22.00 22.25
C ASP A 16 7.99 20.69 21.48
N PRO A 17 8.38 19.53 22.05
CA PRO A 17 8.17 18.24 21.40
C PRO A 17 6.68 17.89 21.32
N TRP A 18 6.29 17.27 20.22
CA TRP A 18 4.95 16.72 20.04
C TRP A 18 5.02 15.36 19.34
N SER A 19 3.97 14.57 19.54
CA SER A 19 3.80 13.25 18.94
C SER A 19 2.32 12.96 18.73
N TYR A 20 1.99 12.35 17.61
CA TYR A 20 0.64 11.92 17.27
C TYR A 20 0.69 10.54 16.60
N ILE A 21 -0.01 9.58 17.19
CA ILE A 21 -0.23 8.26 16.60
C ILE A 21 -1.63 8.24 15.99
N LEU A 22 -1.73 7.79 14.76
CA LEU A 22 -2.99 7.65 14.05
C LEU A 22 -3.76 6.43 14.59
N ASN A 23 -5.09 6.52 14.67
CA ASN A 23 -5.92 5.37 15.03
C ASN A 23 -6.21 4.44 13.84
N SER A 24 -6.07 4.96 12.62
CA SER A 24 -6.28 4.28 11.34
C SER A 24 -5.44 4.98 10.26
N GLY A 25 -5.56 4.60 9.00
CA GLY A 25 -4.77 5.23 7.93
C GLY A 25 -4.96 6.74 7.84
N LEU A 26 -3.89 7.43 7.41
CA LEU A 26 -3.89 8.87 7.22
C LEU A 26 -4.83 9.25 6.07
N LYS A 27 -5.77 10.15 6.33
CA LYS A 27 -6.76 10.63 5.36
C LYS A 27 -6.55 12.08 4.96
N GLU A 28 -6.08 12.92 5.87
CA GLU A 28 -5.88 14.34 5.58
C GLU A 28 -4.65 14.88 6.28
N ILE A 29 -3.90 15.72 5.58
CA ILE A 29 -2.84 16.55 6.13
C ILE A 29 -3.25 18.00 5.90
N ILE A 30 -3.31 18.78 6.96
CA ILE A 30 -3.67 20.19 6.91
C ILE A 30 -2.43 20.96 7.33
N ILE A 31 -1.92 21.81 6.45
CA ILE A 31 -0.79 22.69 6.74
C ILE A 31 -1.24 24.14 6.65
N HIS A 32 -0.66 24.98 7.50
CA HIS A 32 -0.66 26.42 7.30
C HIS A 32 0.71 26.84 6.78
N VAL A 33 0.74 27.51 5.62
CA VAL A 33 1.99 27.77 4.90
C VAL A 33 2.00 29.16 4.26
N ASP A 34 3.15 29.81 4.32
CA ASP A 34 3.51 30.94 3.46
C ASP A 34 4.94 30.73 2.95
N LYS A 35 5.92 31.54 3.38
CA LYS A 35 7.34 31.30 3.07
C LYS A 35 7.94 30.08 3.80
N ASN A 36 7.41 29.75 4.98
CA ASN A 36 7.73 28.54 5.75
C ASN A 36 6.46 27.81 6.19
N ILE A 37 6.62 26.62 6.79
CA ILE A 37 5.51 25.87 7.38
C ILE A 37 5.21 26.44 8.77
N LYS A 38 4.02 27.03 8.91
CA LYS A 38 3.55 27.63 10.17
C LYS A 38 3.06 26.54 11.12
N SER A 39 2.20 25.66 10.63
CA SER A 39 1.66 24.56 11.41
C SER A 39 1.28 23.35 10.55
N ILE A 40 1.08 22.21 11.21
CA ILE A 40 0.59 20.98 10.61
C ILE A 40 -0.41 20.28 11.55
N SER A 41 -1.40 19.61 10.98
CA SER A 41 -2.30 18.70 11.69
C SER A 41 -2.74 17.56 10.76
N PHE A 42 -3.27 16.49 11.34
CA PHE A 42 -3.56 15.26 10.65
C PHE A 42 -4.97 14.77 10.98
N LYS A 43 -5.62 14.15 10.01
CA LYS A 43 -6.89 13.44 10.20
C LYS A 43 -6.75 12.00 9.76
N ASP A 44 -7.20 11.07 10.58
CA ASP A 44 -7.25 9.66 10.20
C ASP A 44 -8.54 9.29 9.44
N SER A 45 -8.57 8.08 8.88
CA SER A 45 -9.68 7.60 8.08
C SER A 45 -10.98 7.41 8.86
N THR A 46 -10.91 7.31 10.19
CA THR A 46 -12.08 7.26 11.09
C THR A 46 -12.63 8.64 11.42
N GLY A 47 -11.90 9.70 11.04
CA GLY A 47 -12.32 11.08 11.19
C GLY A 47 -11.77 11.78 12.43
N PHE A 48 -10.93 11.12 13.24
CA PHE A 48 -10.25 11.79 14.35
C PHE A 48 -9.16 12.71 13.82
N THR A 49 -9.10 13.91 14.40
CA THR A 49 -8.12 14.94 14.06
C THR A 49 -7.14 15.11 15.21
N SER A 50 -5.86 15.24 14.88
CA SER A 50 -4.84 15.63 15.84
C SER A 50 -5.04 17.05 16.36
N GLY A 51 -4.27 17.45 17.37
CA GLY A 51 -4.02 18.88 17.61
C GLY A 51 -3.29 19.53 16.42
N THR A 52 -3.27 20.86 16.40
CA THR A 52 -2.44 21.64 15.47
C THR A 52 -1.06 21.85 16.08
N PHE A 53 -0.02 21.45 15.36
CA PHE A 53 1.38 21.56 15.79
C PHE A 53 2.03 22.75 15.09
N GLY A 54 2.36 23.80 15.85
CA GLY A 54 2.88 25.06 15.35
C GLY A 54 1.79 26.12 15.14
N GLY A 55 2.17 27.29 14.63
CA GLY A 55 1.24 28.40 14.37
C GLY A 55 0.88 29.19 15.62
N ASN A 56 1.70 29.13 16.68
CA ASN A 56 1.44 29.80 17.96
C ASN A 56 1.87 31.28 17.97
N SER A 57 2.29 31.83 16.82
CA SER A 57 2.59 33.25 16.74
C SER A 57 1.34 34.09 17.06
N PRO A 58 1.42 35.09 17.96
CA PRO A 58 0.31 35.99 18.23
C PRO A 58 0.05 36.97 17.08
N ASP A 59 1.00 37.11 16.15
CA ASP A 59 0.82 37.95 14.96
C ASP A 59 -0.04 37.24 13.91
N ASN A 60 -1.20 37.82 13.61
CA ASN A 60 -2.11 37.31 12.60
C ASN A 60 -1.50 37.26 11.19
N SER A 61 -0.47 38.08 10.90
CA SER A 61 0.24 38.04 9.62
C SER A 61 1.04 36.74 9.42
N GLU A 62 1.40 36.06 10.52
CA GLU A 62 2.19 34.83 10.54
C GLU A 62 1.34 33.56 10.46
N ARG A 63 0.02 33.66 10.34
CA ARG A 63 -0.90 32.50 10.27
C ARG A 63 -0.71 31.61 9.05
N GLY A 64 -0.19 32.16 7.95
CA GLY A 64 -0.10 31.46 6.66
C GLY A 64 -1.46 31.10 6.06
N LYS A 65 -1.45 30.50 4.87
CA LYS A 65 -2.64 30.01 4.17
C LYS A 65 -2.83 28.52 4.44
N GLU A 66 -4.06 28.13 4.73
CA GLU A 66 -4.43 26.72 4.87
C GLU A 66 -4.29 26.00 3.52
N ARG A 67 -3.67 24.82 3.53
CA ARG A 67 -3.67 23.85 2.44
C ARG A 67 -4.05 22.49 2.99
N LYS A 68 -4.93 21.80 2.26
CA LYS A 68 -5.41 20.47 2.58
C LYS A 68 -4.90 19.48 1.55
N ILE A 69 -4.27 18.42 2.04
CA ILE A 69 -3.87 17.27 1.26
C ILE A 69 -4.82 16.15 1.68
N VAL A 70 -5.78 15.82 0.82
CA VAL A 70 -6.75 14.76 1.06
C VAL A 70 -6.26 13.52 0.34
N LEU A 71 -6.03 12.46 1.10
CA LEU A 71 -5.64 11.15 0.59
C LEU A 71 -6.89 10.28 0.47
N ASP A 72 -7.03 9.63 -0.67
CA ASP A 72 -8.07 8.63 -0.89
C ASP A 72 -7.69 7.31 -0.21
N TRP A 73 -7.65 7.28 1.12
CA TRP A 73 -7.36 6.07 1.88
C TRP A 73 -8.41 4.98 1.56
N VAL A 74 -8.06 3.75 1.15
CA VAL A 74 -6.76 3.03 1.16
C VAL A 74 -5.96 3.06 -0.16
N SER A 75 -6.49 3.73 -1.19
CA SER A 75 -5.92 3.78 -2.54
C SER A 75 -4.67 4.64 -2.64
N GLU A 76 -4.63 5.71 -1.86
CA GLU A 76 -3.55 6.67 -1.78
C GLU A 76 -2.95 6.71 -0.37
N TYR A 77 -1.66 6.41 -0.24
CA TYR A 77 -0.92 6.43 1.01
C TYR A 77 0.47 7.04 0.83
N LEU A 78 1.01 7.63 1.90
CA LEU A 78 2.35 8.23 1.87
C LEU A 78 3.43 7.16 1.73
N ILE A 79 4.36 7.40 0.82
CA ILE A 79 5.59 6.61 0.65
C ILE A 79 6.84 7.43 0.98
N SER A 80 6.73 8.76 1.03
CA SER A 80 7.83 9.63 1.42
C SER A 80 7.33 11.02 1.79
N ILE A 81 8.06 11.68 2.69
CA ILE A 81 7.91 13.10 2.99
C ILE A 81 9.26 13.74 2.71
N SER A 82 9.30 14.81 1.94
CA SER A 82 10.53 15.56 1.68
C SER A 82 10.32 17.04 1.91
N GLY A 83 11.39 17.80 1.98
CA GLY A 83 11.29 19.22 2.27
C GLY A 83 12.64 19.89 2.43
N THR A 84 12.61 21.12 2.94
CA THR A 84 13.80 21.87 3.35
C THR A 84 13.61 22.41 4.76
N HIS A 85 14.68 22.50 5.52
CA HIS A 85 14.71 23.15 6.83
C HIS A 85 15.89 24.12 6.95
N GLY A 86 15.70 25.22 7.66
CA GLY A 86 16.74 26.23 7.83
C GLY A 86 16.23 27.49 8.51
N GLU A 87 17.06 28.52 8.52
CA GLU A 87 16.75 29.78 9.19
C GLU A 87 15.54 30.49 8.56
N PHE A 88 14.63 30.97 9.40
CA PHE A 88 13.49 31.78 8.98
C PHE A 88 13.17 32.85 10.02
N ASN A 89 13.11 34.12 9.60
CA ASN A 89 12.76 35.27 10.45
C ASN A 89 13.55 35.31 11.79
N GLY A 90 14.85 35.01 11.76
CA GLY A 90 15.70 34.99 12.95
C GLY A 90 15.54 33.76 13.85
N VAL A 91 14.65 32.83 13.53
CA VAL A 91 14.62 31.49 14.14
C VAL A 91 15.61 30.61 13.39
N ALA A 92 16.58 30.06 14.14
CA ALA A 92 17.78 29.44 13.56
C ALA A 92 17.52 28.26 12.61
N ASP A 93 16.50 27.44 12.88
CA ASP A 93 16.19 26.28 12.05
C ASP A 93 14.73 25.83 12.24
N VAL A 94 13.93 25.89 11.18
CA VAL A 94 12.53 25.43 11.12
C VAL A 94 12.26 24.74 9.78
N ILE A 95 11.15 24.01 9.69
CA ILE A 95 10.69 23.46 8.41
C ILE A 95 10.24 24.61 7.49
N VAL A 96 10.92 24.77 6.36
CA VAL A 96 10.68 25.83 5.38
C VAL A 96 9.80 25.31 4.23
N SER A 97 9.96 24.06 3.84
CA SER A 97 9.08 23.45 2.85
C SER A 97 8.77 21.99 3.12
N LEU A 98 7.62 21.53 2.62
CA LEU A 98 7.19 20.13 2.65
C LEU A 98 6.59 19.70 1.31
N SER A 99 6.92 18.49 0.91
CA SER A 99 6.28 17.72 -0.15
C SER A 99 5.85 16.37 0.41
N PHE A 100 4.68 15.91 0.01
CA PHE A 100 4.11 14.64 0.42
C PHE A 100 3.99 13.75 -0.80
N GLN A 101 4.85 12.73 -0.89
CA GLN A 101 4.84 11.78 -1.98
C GLN A 101 4.00 10.56 -1.59
N THR A 102 3.04 10.22 -2.46
CA THR A 102 2.18 9.05 -2.34
C THR A 102 2.56 8.00 -3.37
N ASN A 103 1.96 6.81 -3.27
CA ASN A 103 2.03 5.79 -4.31
C ASN A 103 1.43 6.24 -5.66
N LEU A 104 0.67 7.33 -5.71
CA LEU A 104 0.00 7.81 -6.91
C LEU A 104 0.61 9.10 -7.49
N LYS A 105 1.00 10.05 -6.63
CA LYS A 105 1.49 11.37 -7.07
C LYS A 105 2.27 12.07 -5.95
N THR A 106 2.70 13.30 -6.20
CA THR A 106 3.34 14.16 -5.19
C THR A 106 2.52 15.42 -4.98
N TYR A 107 2.28 15.76 -3.71
CA TYR A 107 1.69 17.03 -3.30
C TYR A 107 2.79 17.99 -2.84
N GLY A 108 2.73 19.24 -3.28
CA GLY A 108 3.73 20.26 -2.99
C GLY A 108 4.73 20.47 -4.15
N PRO A 109 5.89 21.10 -3.88
CA PRO A 109 6.31 21.59 -2.58
C PRO A 109 5.42 22.73 -2.07
N PHE A 110 5.23 22.76 -0.76
CA PHE A 110 4.58 23.86 -0.05
C PHE A 110 5.64 24.61 0.75
N GLY A 111 5.68 25.93 0.65
CA GLY A 111 6.73 26.76 1.27
C GLY A 111 7.88 27.06 0.30
N THR A 112 9.00 27.56 0.82
CA THR A 112 10.15 27.99 0.00
C THR A 112 11.22 26.90 -0.10
N THR A 113 11.55 26.46 -1.30
CA THR A 113 12.56 25.40 -1.54
C THR A 113 13.97 25.93 -1.80
N THR A 114 14.14 27.24 -2.01
CA THR A 114 15.43 27.87 -2.32
C THR A 114 16.29 28.16 -1.09
N ILE A 115 15.76 27.91 0.11
CA ILE A 115 16.41 28.20 1.39
C ILE A 115 16.49 26.91 2.20
N GLY A 116 17.61 26.74 2.91
CA GLY A 116 17.81 25.66 3.88
C GLY A 116 18.42 24.40 3.26
N LYS A 117 18.48 23.35 4.09
CA LYS A 117 19.00 22.03 3.74
C LYS A 117 17.84 21.11 3.38
N PRO A 118 17.92 20.37 2.26
CA PRO A 118 16.89 19.41 1.89
C PRO A 118 16.93 18.19 2.80
N PHE A 119 15.78 17.56 3.00
CA PHE A 119 15.64 16.30 3.70
C PHE A 119 14.58 15.41 3.06
N THR A 120 14.65 14.12 3.37
CA THR A 120 13.68 13.11 2.97
C THR A 120 13.48 12.11 4.11
N ILE A 121 12.23 11.75 4.37
CA ILE A 121 11.79 10.68 5.27
C ILE A 121 11.20 9.59 4.38
N PRO A 122 11.97 8.57 3.98
CA PRO A 122 11.48 7.47 3.16
C PRO A 122 10.64 6.51 4.00
N ILE A 123 9.41 6.20 3.56
CA ILE A 123 8.60 5.15 4.19
C ILE A 123 8.79 3.91 3.32
N ASP A 124 9.67 3.01 3.78
CA ASP A 124 10.01 1.80 3.04
C ASP A 124 8.78 0.95 2.73
N LYS A 125 8.86 0.19 1.63
CA LYS A 125 7.76 -0.65 1.17
C LYS A 125 7.27 -1.69 2.18
N ASP A 126 8.13 -2.07 3.12
CA ASP A 126 7.88 -3.08 4.15
C ASP A 126 7.38 -2.43 5.45
N ASN A 127 7.08 -1.13 5.41
CA ASN A 127 6.63 -0.34 6.53
C ASN A 127 5.32 0.40 6.19
N VAL A 128 4.47 0.58 7.20
CA VAL A 128 3.29 1.44 7.13
C VAL A 128 3.47 2.64 8.04
N LEU A 129 3.07 3.82 7.58
CA LEU A 129 3.02 5.04 8.39
C LEU A 129 1.92 4.92 9.46
N VAL A 130 2.28 5.12 10.72
CA VAL A 130 1.35 5.03 11.85
C VAL A 130 1.26 6.32 12.65
N GLY A 131 2.05 7.34 12.34
CA GLY A 131 2.01 8.60 13.06
C GLY A 131 3.13 9.56 12.69
N PHE A 132 3.19 10.65 13.44
CA PHE A 132 4.15 11.72 13.25
C PHE A 132 4.66 12.21 14.61
N PHE A 133 5.85 12.78 14.60
CA PHE A 133 6.40 13.49 15.74
C PHE A 133 7.22 14.67 15.27
N GLY A 134 7.57 15.54 16.20
CA GLY A 134 8.37 16.69 15.84
C GLY A 134 8.54 17.66 16.98
N ARG A 135 8.82 18.91 16.60
CA ARG A 135 8.89 20.04 17.52
C ARG A 135 8.15 21.22 16.92
N CYS A 136 7.46 22.00 17.75
CA CYS A 136 6.75 23.17 17.27
C CYS A 136 6.64 24.28 18.33
N GLY A 137 6.54 25.51 17.86
CA GLY A 137 6.22 26.68 18.67
C GLY A 137 5.47 27.68 17.81
N TYR A 138 6.10 28.82 17.50
CA TYR A 138 5.54 29.78 16.53
C TYR A 138 5.40 29.14 15.14
N TYR A 139 6.34 28.27 14.78
CA TYR A 139 6.39 27.55 13.52
C TYR A 139 6.47 26.03 13.76
N LEU A 140 6.56 25.27 12.67
CA LEU A 140 6.95 23.86 12.74
C LEU A 140 8.48 23.77 12.73
N ASP A 141 9.10 23.58 13.91
CA ASP A 141 10.55 23.51 14.06
C ASP A 141 11.14 22.24 13.46
N ALA A 142 10.50 21.08 13.68
CA ALA A 142 10.98 19.79 13.18
C ALA A 142 9.83 18.82 12.91
N LEU A 143 10.06 17.87 11.99
CA LEU A 143 9.11 16.82 11.61
C LEU A 143 9.82 15.47 11.43
N GLY A 144 9.19 14.42 11.93
CA GLY A 144 9.52 13.01 11.76
C GLY A 144 8.26 12.17 11.61
N ALA A 145 8.44 10.90 11.25
CA ALA A 145 7.35 9.95 11.03
C ALA A 145 7.54 8.69 11.90
N TYR A 146 6.43 8.15 12.41
CA TYR A 146 6.39 6.83 13.00
C TYR A 146 5.95 5.81 11.97
N VAL A 147 6.69 4.72 11.85
CA VAL A 147 6.34 3.60 11.00
C VAL A 147 6.30 2.30 11.79
N LYS A 148 5.54 1.32 11.31
CA LYS A 148 5.62 -0.06 11.78
C LYS A 148 5.94 -0.98 10.62
N PRO A 149 6.68 -2.08 10.85
CA PRO A 149 6.78 -3.16 9.89
C PRO A 149 5.39 -3.64 9.50
N GLU A 150 5.16 -3.78 8.20
CA GLU A 150 4.03 -4.47 7.64
C GLU A 150 4.55 -5.66 6.81
N PRO A 151 4.94 -6.76 7.48
CA PRO A 151 5.59 -7.86 6.80
C PRO A 151 4.61 -8.54 5.85
N ILE A 152 4.97 -8.57 4.57
CA ILE A 152 4.32 -9.41 3.58
C ILE A 152 5.06 -10.75 3.57
N ILE A 153 4.38 -11.82 4.00
CA ILE A 153 4.89 -13.19 3.95
C ILE A 153 4.54 -13.79 2.59
N TYR A 154 5.48 -14.50 1.97
CA TYR A 154 5.28 -15.21 0.71
C TYR A 154 5.15 -16.71 0.96
N PHE A 155 4.17 -17.34 0.32
CA PHE A 155 3.94 -18.77 0.44
C PHE A 155 3.91 -19.46 -0.91
N GLY A 156 4.96 -20.25 -1.14
CA GLY A 156 5.07 -21.29 -2.18
C GLY A 156 5.05 -20.78 -3.61
N GLU A 157 5.64 -21.54 -4.53
CA GLU A 157 5.35 -21.46 -5.96
C GLU A 157 4.97 -22.87 -6.38
N LEU A 158 3.67 -23.15 -6.40
CA LEU A 158 3.11 -24.49 -6.61
C LEU A 158 2.77 -24.64 -8.09
N GLY A 159 3.14 -25.77 -8.70
CA GLY A 159 2.94 -26.02 -10.14
C GLY A 159 4.23 -26.42 -10.86
N GLY A 160 4.33 -26.05 -12.13
CA GLY A 160 5.46 -26.34 -13.01
C GLY A 160 6.56 -25.27 -12.98
N SER A 161 7.70 -25.57 -13.62
CA SER A 161 8.84 -24.67 -13.70
C SER A 161 8.89 -23.78 -14.95
N GLY A 162 7.93 -23.98 -15.88
CA GLY A 162 7.82 -23.24 -17.14
C GLY A 162 7.31 -21.82 -16.98
N GLY A 163 7.08 -21.13 -18.09
CA GLY A 163 6.56 -19.76 -18.10
C GLY A 163 7.56 -18.68 -17.65
N SER A 164 7.14 -17.43 -17.81
CA SER A 164 7.84 -16.24 -17.32
C SER A 164 7.28 -15.82 -15.95
N PRO A 165 8.13 -15.33 -15.03
CA PRO A 165 7.68 -14.95 -13.69
C PRO A 165 6.76 -13.74 -13.71
N PHE A 166 5.76 -13.75 -12.82
CA PHE A 166 4.92 -12.60 -12.50
C PHE A 166 4.81 -12.42 -10.98
N SER A 167 4.58 -11.19 -10.53
CA SER A 167 4.27 -10.90 -9.13
C SER A 167 3.57 -9.56 -8.97
N PHE A 168 2.64 -9.47 -8.02
CA PHE A 168 2.05 -8.20 -7.60
C PHE A 168 1.53 -8.26 -6.16
N THR A 169 1.37 -7.10 -5.52
CA THR A 169 0.70 -6.94 -4.22
C THR A 169 -0.16 -5.68 -4.23
N VAL A 170 -1.32 -5.75 -3.57
CA VAL A 170 -2.28 -4.66 -3.39
C VAL A 170 -2.06 -3.86 -2.09
N ARG A 171 -1.13 -4.32 -1.22
CA ARG A 171 -0.64 -3.65 0.02
C ARG A 171 -1.71 -3.10 0.97
N MET A 172 -2.08 -1.83 0.81
CA MET A 172 -3.06 -1.12 1.64
C MET A 172 -4.50 -1.42 1.22
N SER A 173 -4.69 -2.00 0.04
CA SER A 173 -5.99 -2.37 -0.51
C SER A 173 -6.31 -3.85 -0.29
N TRP A 174 -7.35 -4.36 -0.96
CA TRP A 174 -7.70 -5.78 -1.03
C TRP A 174 -7.85 -6.20 -2.49
N ILE A 175 -7.76 -7.51 -2.76
CA ILE A 175 -8.10 -8.06 -4.08
C ILE A 175 -9.63 -8.01 -4.21
N LYS A 176 -10.13 -7.10 -5.02
CA LYS A 176 -11.57 -6.86 -5.24
C LYS A 176 -12.16 -7.83 -6.24
N GLN A 177 -11.43 -8.13 -7.30
CA GLN A 177 -11.93 -8.95 -8.40
C GLN A 177 -10.86 -9.90 -8.90
N ILE A 178 -11.27 -11.13 -9.24
CA ILE A 178 -10.43 -12.11 -9.93
C ILE A 178 -11.20 -12.60 -11.15
N THR A 179 -10.60 -12.46 -12.32
CA THR A 179 -11.09 -13.05 -13.57
C THR A 179 -10.18 -14.22 -13.92
N ILE A 180 -10.78 -15.40 -13.99
CA ILE A 180 -10.12 -16.67 -14.30
C ILE A 180 -10.58 -17.09 -15.68
N CYS A 181 -9.66 -17.19 -16.64
CA CYS A 181 -9.95 -17.81 -17.94
C CYS A 181 -9.62 -19.31 -17.85
N HIS A 182 -10.62 -20.16 -18.01
CA HIS A 182 -10.47 -21.61 -17.84
C HIS A 182 -11.42 -22.38 -18.77
N ASP A 183 -11.18 -23.67 -18.91
CA ASP A 183 -12.10 -24.63 -19.53
C ASP A 183 -12.09 -25.94 -18.73
N SER A 184 -12.60 -27.03 -19.29
CA SER A 184 -12.61 -28.33 -18.63
C SER A 184 -11.23 -29.01 -18.49
N SER A 185 -10.14 -28.37 -18.94
CA SER A 185 -8.79 -28.93 -18.93
C SER A 185 -7.85 -28.25 -17.93
N ASN A 186 -7.69 -26.93 -17.97
CA ASN A 186 -6.78 -26.20 -17.08
C ASN A 186 -7.11 -24.70 -16.95
N ILE A 187 -6.32 -23.99 -16.14
CA ILE A 187 -6.37 -22.53 -16.02
C ILE A 187 -5.49 -21.91 -17.11
N LYS A 188 -6.08 -21.05 -17.94
CA LYS A 188 -5.40 -20.40 -19.08
C LYS A 188 -4.77 -19.10 -18.66
N SER A 189 -5.54 -18.24 -18.02
CA SER A 189 -5.04 -16.95 -17.55
C SER A 189 -5.76 -16.44 -16.31
N LEU A 190 -5.08 -15.53 -15.61
CA LEU A 190 -5.57 -14.86 -14.42
C LEU A 190 -5.43 -13.35 -14.60
N PHE A 191 -6.43 -12.63 -14.14
CA PHE A 191 -6.47 -11.18 -14.13
C PHE A 191 -7.10 -10.71 -12.83
N PHE A 192 -6.57 -9.65 -12.24
CA PHE A 192 -6.99 -9.17 -10.93
C PHE A 192 -7.26 -7.67 -10.94
N LYS A 193 -8.19 -7.23 -10.09
CA LYS A 193 -8.36 -5.82 -9.72
C LYS A 193 -8.27 -5.66 -8.22
N ASP A 194 -7.60 -4.61 -7.77
CA ASP A 194 -7.65 -4.22 -6.35
C ASP A 194 -8.91 -3.40 -6.02
N GLY A 195 -9.07 -3.03 -4.75
CA GLY A 195 -10.13 -2.16 -4.27
C GLY A 195 -10.22 -0.81 -5.00
N ASN A 196 -9.14 -0.40 -5.67
CA ASN A 196 -8.97 0.90 -6.32
C ASN A 196 -9.12 0.82 -7.85
N ASP A 197 -9.57 -0.33 -8.38
CA ASP A 197 -9.64 -0.60 -9.82
C ASP A 197 -8.29 -0.64 -10.55
N LEU A 198 -7.17 -0.75 -9.82
CA LEU A 198 -5.88 -1.02 -10.45
C LEU A 198 -5.85 -2.47 -10.94
N GLU A 199 -5.49 -2.63 -12.21
CA GLU A 199 -5.51 -3.91 -12.92
C GLU A 199 -4.14 -4.60 -12.87
N TYR A 200 -4.13 -5.92 -12.68
CA TYR A 200 -2.93 -6.76 -12.68
C TYR A 200 -3.13 -7.96 -13.61
N GLY A 201 -2.15 -8.18 -14.49
CA GLY A 201 -2.23 -9.18 -15.55
C GLY A 201 -2.68 -8.58 -16.90
N PRO A 202 -3.15 -9.41 -17.85
CA PRO A 202 -3.34 -10.85 -17.71
C PRO A 202 -2.00 -11.60 -17.52
N PHE A 203 -2.02 -12.62 -16.67
CA PHE A 203 -0.96 -13.62 -16.57
C PHE A 203 -1.44 -14.88 -17.27
N GLY A 204 -0.66 -15.43 -18.20
CA GLY A 204 -1.05 -16.57 -19.02
C GLY A 204 -1.93 -16.20 -20.23
N GLY A 205 -2.41 -17.20 -20.95
CA GLY A 205 -3.34 -17.02 -22.08
C GLY A 205 -2.67 -16.56 -23.37
N GLU A 206 -1.36 -16.78 -23.50
CA GLU A 206 -0.59 -16.43 -24.69
C GLU A 206 -0.90 -17.34 -25.89
N ASP A 207 -1.49 -18.52 -25.69
CA ASP A 207 -1.96 -19.37 -26.79
C ASP A 207 -3.22 -18.74 -27.44
N PRO A 208 -3.13 -18.25 -28.69
CA PRO A 208 -4.26 -17.60 -29.34
C PRO A 208 -5.41 -18.56 -29.65
N ASN A 209 -5.14 -19.87 -29.68
CA ASN A 209 -6.12 -20.90 -30.02
C ASN A 209 -6.73 -21.56 -28.78
N ASN A 210 -6.26 -21.23 -27.57
CA ASN A 210 -6.64 -21.92 -26.34
C ASN A 210 -6.74 -20.97 -25.14
N ARG A 211 -7.68 -20.02 -25.21
CA ARG A 211 -7.86 -18.97 -24.18
C ARG A 211 -8.87 -19.29 -23.09
N GLY A 212 -9.65 -20.36 -23.24
CA GLY A 212 -10.73 -20.70 -22.30
C GLY A 212 -11.84 -19.64 -22.26
N VAL A 213 -12.70 -19.74 -21.24
CA VAL A 213 -13.82 -18.83 -21.01
C VAL A 213 -13.60 -18.07 -19.70
N PRO A 214 -13.81 -16.74 -19.66
CA PRO A 214 -13.64 -15.96 -18.44
C PRO A 214 -14.76 -16.27 -17.43
N THR A 215 -14.39 -16.44 -16.17
CA THR A 215 -15.28 -16.42 -15.02
C THR A 215 -14.74 -15.42 -14.02
N THR A 216 -15.57 -14.45 -13.64
CA THR A 216 -15.18 -13.37 -12.72
C THR A 216 -15.83 -13.57 -11.36
N ILE A 217 -15.05 -13.36 -10.30
CA ILE A 217 -15.54 -13.33 -8.93
C ILE A 217 -15.23 -11.98 -8.30
N ASP A 218 -16.18 -11.49 -7.51
CA ASP A 218 -16.05 -10.26 -6.73
C ASP A 218 -15.95 -10.58 -5.23
N ILE A 219 -15.07 -9.83 -4.57
CA ILE A 219 -14.76 -9.90 -3.15
C ILE A 219 -15.15 -8.56 -2.52
N ASN A 220 -16.13 -8.59 -1.61
CA ASN A 220 -16.72 -7.38 -1.01
C ASN A 220 -15.87 -6.86 0.16
N GLY A 221 -14.67 -6.40 -0.15
CA GLY A 221 -13.75 -5.82 0.83
C GLY A 221 -14.16 -4.41 1.28
N PRO A 222 -13.50 -3.89 2.34
CA PRO A 222 -12.42 -4.56 3.09
C PRO A 222 -12.93 -5.61 4.10
N SER A 223 -14.24 -5.79 4.25
CA SER A 223 -14.84 -6.77 5.19
C SER A 223 -14.73 -8.22 4.72
N GLU A 224 -14.79 -8.47 3.41
CA GLU A 224 -14.51 -9.78 2.81
C GLU A 224 -13.11 -9.74 2.18
N PHE A 225 -12.27 -10.73 2.49
CA PHE A 225 -10.93 -10.83 1.95
C PHE A 225 -10.49 -12.29 1.81
N LEU A 226 -9.54 -12.54 0.92
CA LEU A 226 -9.00 -13.88 0.67
C LEU A 226 -8.14 -14.36 1.84
N THR A 227 -8.34 -15.61 2.25
CA THR A 227 -7.59 -16.26 3.34
C THR A 227 -6.97 -17.57 2.90
N SER A 228 -7.40 -18.14 1.78
CA SER A 228 -6.82 -19.38 1.28
C SER A 228 -7.00 -19.51 -0.23
N ILE A 229 -6.04 -20.21 -0.83
CA ILE A 229 -6.15 -20.77 -2.16
C ILE A 229 -5.96 -22.28 -2.12
N SER A 230 -6.60 -22.98 -3.04
CA SER A 230 -6.35 -24.40 -3.28
C SER A 230 -6.47 -24.71 -4.76
N GLY A 231 -5.99 -25.85 -5.18
CA GLY A 231 -6.06 -26.23 -6.58
C GLY A 231 -5.40 -27.57 -6.88
N THR A 232 -5.21 -27.81 -8.17
CA THR A 232 -4.47 -28.96 -8.71
C THR A 232 -3.53 -28.46 -9.80
N TYR A 233 -2.48 -29.23 -10.07
CA TYR A 233 -1.60 -29.04 -11.21
C TYR A 233 -1.27 -30.37 -11.86
N ASP A 234 -1.12 -30.39 -13.17
CA ASP A 234 -0.87 -31.62 -13.93
C ASP A 234 -0.23 -31.30 -15.29
N ILE A 235 0.14 -32.34 -16.03
CA ILE A 235 0.70 -32.23 -17.37
C ILE A 235 -0.42 -31.98 -18.38
N TYR A 236 -0.33 -30.87 -19.11
CA TYR A 236 -1.18 -30.51 -20.24
C TYR A 236 -0.32 -30.13 -21.45
N TYR A 237 -0.49 -30.85 -22.57
CA TYR A 237 0.38 -30.74 -23.76
C TYR A 237 1.90 -30.77 -23.45
N GLY A 238 2.30 -31.61 -22.49
CA GLY A 238 3.70 -31.76 -22.07
C GLY A 238 4.21 -30.67 -21.12
N MET A 239 3.36 -29.70 -20.74
CA MET A 239 3.70 -28.64 -19.78
C MET A 239 3.03 -28.95 -18.44
N MET A 240 3.78 -28.85 -17.33
CA MET A 240 3.21 -28.93 -15.99
C MET A 240 2.56 -27.58 -15.64
N VAL A 241 1.24 -27.55 -15.47
CA VAL A 241 0.47 -26.31 -15.33
C VAL A 241 -0.61 -26.45 -14.26
N ILE A 242 -1.08 -25.32 -13.74
CA ILE A 242 -2.24 -25.27 -12.84
C ILE A 242 -3.50 -25.72 -13.59
N THR A 243 -4.09 -26.82 -13.15
CA THR A 243 -5.29 -27.39 -13.75
C THR A 243 -6.56 -26.92 -13.06
N SER A 244 -6.52 -26.64 -11.76
CA SER A 244 -7.66 -26.01 -11.08
C SER A 244 -7.27 -25.01 -10.01
N LEU A 245 -8.19 -24.09 -9.72
CA LEU A 245 -8.07 -23.12 -8.63
C LEU A 245 -9.39 -22.93 -7.89
N SER A 246 -9.29 -22.77 -6.58
CA SER A 246 -10.34 -22.26 -5.71
C SER A 246 -9.80 -21.17 -4.81
N PHE A 247 -10.65 -20.18 -4.52
CA PHE A 247 -10.34 -19.06 -3.65
C PHE A 247 -11.31 -19.07 -2.47
N ILE A 248 -10.79 -18.95 -1.24
CA ILE A 248 -11.59 -19.00 -0.02
C ILE A 248 -11.42 -17.70 0.75
N THR A 249 -12.55 -17.12 1.20
CA THR A 249 -12.57 -15.86 1.95
C THR A 249 -12.64 -16.08 3.46
N ASN A 250 -12.40 -15.02 4.24
CA ASN A 250 -12.59 -15.00 5.69
C ASN A 250 -14.03 -15.37 6.10
N LEU A 251 -15.01 -15.18 5.21
CA LEU A 251 -16.42 -15.59 5.39
C LEU A 251 -16.66 -17.08 5.09
N LYS A 252 -15.59 -17.87 4.86
CA LYS A 252 -15.65 -19.29 4.47
C LYS A 252 -16.38 -19.55 3.15
N LYS A 253 -16.58 -18.51 2.34
CA LYS A 253 -17.12 -18.63 0.98
C LYS A 253 -16.04 -19.23 0.08
N ILE A 254 -16.41 -20.25 -0.69
CA ILE A 254 -15.52 -20.95 -1.62
C ILE A 254 -15.93 -20.55 -3.05
N HIS A 255 -14.99 -20.01 -3.80
CA HIS A 255 -15.13 -19.69 -5.22
C HIS A 255 -14.36 -20.72 -6.05
N GLY A 256 -15.06 -21.49 -6.88
CA GLY A 256 -14.49 -22.58 -7.68
C GLY A 256 -14.94 -23.97 -7.20
N PRO A 257 -14.24 -25.04 -7.58
CA PRO A 257 -13.03 -25.03 -8.42
C PRO A 257 -13.31 -24.58 -9.85
N PHE A 258 -12.41 -23.76 -10.37
CA PHE A 258 -12.32 -23.42 -11.79
C PHE A 258 -11.34 -24.39 -12.45
N GLY A 259 -11.50 -24.69 -13.73
CA GLY A 259 -10.65 -25.65 -14.44
C GLY A 259 -11.00 -27.12 -14.16
N ASN A 260 -9.99 -27.98 -14.16
CA ASN A 260 -10.10 -29.42 -13.92
C ASN A 260 -9.47 -29.82 -12.60
N SER A 261 -10.31 -30.14 -11.60
CA SER A 261 -9.87 -30.61 -10.28
C SER A 261 -9.80 -32.13 -10.13
N LYS A 262 -9.97 -32.90 -11.22
CA LYS A 262 -10.09 -34.36 -11.17
C LYS A 262 -8.75 -35.09 -11.35
N THR A 263 -7.68 -34.39 -11.72
CA THR A 263 -6.37 -34.98 -12.01
C THR A 263 -5.24 -34.21 -11.34
N GLY A 264 -4.08 -34.86 -11.21
CA GLY A 264 -2.87 -34.29 -10.63
C GLY A 264 -2.88 -34.18 -9.09
N PRO A 265 -1.73 -33.83 -8.49
CA PRO A 265 -1.65 -33.53 -7.06
C PRO A 265 -2.50 -32.30 -6.70
N THR A 266 -3.11 -32.34 -5.52
CA THR A 266 -3.77 -31.18 -4.93
C THR A 266 -2.79 -30.35 -4.14
N PHE A 267 -3.08 -29.05 -4.06
CA PHE A 267 -2.39 -28.14 -3.16
C PHE A 267 -3.39 -27.24 -2.45
N SER A 268 -3.01 -26.77 -1.27
CA SER A 268 -3.73 -25.72 -0.57
C SER A 268 -2.77 -24.90 0.27
N HIS A 269 -3.09 -23.62 0.39
CA HIS A 269 -2.46 -22.73 1.35
C HIS A 269 -3.56 -21.98 2.08
N GLN A 270 -3.54 -22.04 3.41
CA GLN A 270 -4.46 -21.30 4.27
C GLN A 270 -3.64 -20.43 5.21
N THR A 271 -3.95 -19.14 5.25
CA THR A 271 -3.35 -18.20 6.20
C THR A 271 -3.86 -18.52 7.60
N GLN A 272 -2.96 -18.56 8.60
CA GLN A 272 -3.35 -18.71 10.01
C GLN A 272 -3.99 -17.41 10.51
N ASP A 273 -3.36 -16.29 10.18
CA ASP A 273 -3.83 -14.92 10.38
C ASP A 273 -3.58 -14.11 9.10
N GLY A 274 -4.32 -13.01 8.94
CA GLY A 274 -4.11 -12.08 7.83
C GLY A 274 -4.86 -12.39 6.54
N ALA A 275 -4.59 -11.57 5.53
CA ALA A 275 -5.23 -11.59 4.22
C ALA A 275 -4.23 -11.86 3.09
N ILE A 276 -4.66 -12.62 2.07
CA ILE A 276 -3.93 -12.68 0.81
C ILE A 276 -4.08 -11.32 0.11
N VAL A 277 -2.96 -10.66 -0.11
CA VAL A 277 -2.86 -9.32 -0.71
C VAL A 277 -2.11 -9.33 -2.04
N GLY A 278 -1.86 -10.49 -2.62
CA GLY A 278 -1.17 -10.56 -3.90
C GLY A 278 -0.84 -11.98 -4.31
N PHE A 279 -0.36 -12.10 -5.54
CA PHE A 279 0.06 -13.37 -6.11
C PHE A 279 1.42 -13.22 -6.78
N HIS A 280 2.14 -14.34 -6.84
CA HIS A 280 3.30 -14.51 -7.69
C HIS A 280 3.25 -15.90 -8.35
N GLY A 281 4.11 -16.14 -9.33
CA GLY A 281 4.15 -17.42 -10.02
C GLY A 281 4.80 -17.27 -11.38
N LYS A 282 4.49 -18.21 -12.28
CA LYS A 282 4.93 -18.19 -13.66
C LYS A 282 3.80 -18.49 -14.61
N SER A 283 3.87 -17.88 -15.79
CA SER A 283 2.87 -18.06 -16.83
C SER A 283 3.46 -17.88 -18.23
N GLY A 284 2.83 -18.49 -19.22
CA GLY A 284 3.08 -18.26 -20.64
C GLY A 284 1.81 -18.55 -21.43
N HIS A 285 1.75 -19.67 -22.15
CA HIS A 285 0.51 -20.13 -22.77
C HIS A 285 -0.60 -20.34 -21.73
N PHE A 286 -0.25 -20.87 -20.55
CA PHE A 286 -1.14 -21.15 -19.43
C PHE A 286 -0.54 -20.62 -18.11
N ILE A 287 -1.19 -20.90 -16.97
CA ILE A 287 -0.58 -20.68 -15.65
C ILE A 287 0.28 -21.88 -15.29
N ASP A 288 1.60 -21.73 -15.29
CA ASP A 288 2.54 -22.78 -14.93
C ASP A 288 2.57 -23.00 -13.41
N SER A 289 2.66 -21.92 -12.65
CA SER A 289 2.75 -21.96 -11.18
C SER A 289 2.10 -20.76 -10.51
N ILE A 290 1.71 -20.92 -9.25
CA ILE A 290 1.12 -19.85 -8.44
C ILE A 290 1.50 -19.94 -6.96
N GLY A 291 1.64 -18.77 -6.35
CA GLY A 291 1.95 -18.50 -4.96
C GLY A 291 1.21 -17.26 -4.47
N VAL A 292 1.21 -17.04 -3.16
CA VAL A 292 0.49 -15.92 -2.54
C VAL A 292 1.38 -15.05 -1.68
N TYR A 293 1.06 -13.75 -1.67
CA TYR A 293 1.53 -12.79 -0.68
C TYR A 293 0.46 -12.61 0.39
N VAL A 294 0.85 -12.74 1.65
CA VAL A 294 -0.02 -12.65 2.83
C VAL A 294 0.43 -11.49 3.70
N LYS A 295 -0.51 -10.62 4.02
CA LYS A 295 -0.35 -9.55 5.01
C LYS A 295 -1.02 -10.00 6.30
N LEU A 296 -0.23 -10.06 7.38
CA LEU A 296 -0.70 -10.40 8.73
C LEU A 296 -1.54 -9.29 9.35
#